data_AF-A0A4Q3MBA3-F1
#
_entry.id   AF-A0A4Q3MBA3-F1
#
_cell.length_a   1.000
_cell.length_b   1.000
_cell.length_c   1.000
_cell.angle_alpha   90.00
_cell.angle_beta   90.00
_cell.angle_gamma   90.00
#
_symmetry.space_group_name_H-M   'P 1'
#
loop_
_entity.id
_entity.type
_entity.pdbx_description
1 polymer ?
#
loop_
_entity_poly.entity_id
_entity_poly.type
_entity_poly.pdbx_seq_one_letter_code
_entity_poly.pdbx_strand_id
1 'polypeptide(L)'
;LLGEPWIDGYKPATRFQNSLVDAVIRWFDAHPLWTTQQLERTARTLARNEFRDEASLWIGPPPTFSNSLSPIEPALVELVARKFDVAARDARNRALGEAGEGLVLAHERNTLRAAGQETLAARVRWVSREDGDGAGFDIASFEADGRSRLIEVKTTNGWERTPFHITRTEMAAADTHRDNWHLVRLWNFARSPRAFSIRPPLDVHVQLTPTTFLASLH
;
A
#
# COMPACT_ATOMS: atom_id res chain seq x y z
N LEU A 1 10.11 9.88 0.87
CA LEU A 1 9.28 10.24 -0.31
C LEU A 1 9.34 9.17 -1.39
N LEU A 2 10.51 8.61 -1.66
CA LEU A 2 10.72 7.60 -2.71
C LEU A 2 10.22 6.18 -2.38
N GLY A 3 9.36 6.03 -1.37
CA GLY A 3 8.86 4.74 -0.94
C GLY A 3 9.89 3.81 -0.28
N GLU A 4 11.02 4.34 0.18
CA GLU A 4 12.11 3.59 0.83
C GLU A 4 12.12 3.78 2.35
N PRO A 5 12.75 2.84 3.11
CA PRO A 5 12.82 2.92 4.56
C PRO A 5 13.43 4.23 5.04
N TRP A 6 12.81 4.84 6.04
CA TRP A 6 13.36 6.00 6.71
C TRP A 6 14.43 5.59 7.72
N ILE A 7 15.35 6.51 8.00
CA ILE A 7 16.30 6.37 9.10
C ILE A 7 15.64 6.96 10.34
N ASP A 8 15.46 6.14 11.37
CA ASP A 8 14.86 6.57 12.62
C ASP A 8 15.70 7.69 13.27
N GLY A 9 15.03 8.72 13.79
CA GLY A 9 15.69 9.88 14.39
C GLY A 9 16.09 10.99 13.41
N TYR A 10 15.98 10.78 12.09
CA TYR A 10 16.25 11.81 11.09
C TYR A 10 14.96 12.46 10.59
N LYS A 11 14.86 13.78 10.74
CA LYS A 11 13.80 14.57 10.10
C LYS A 11 14.10 14.71 8.60
N PRO A 12 13.07 14.70 7.73
CA PRO A 12 13.25 15.03 6.32
C PRO A 12 13.97 16.37 6.18
N ALA A 13 15.04 16.39 5.39
CA ALA A 13 15.55 17.67 4.93
C ALA A 13 14.46 18.32 4.07
N THR A 14 14.00 19.49 4.47
CA THR A 14 13.03 20.28 3.68
C THR A 14 13.71 21.06 2.56
N ARG A 15 15.03 21.20 2.63
CA ARG A 15 15.87 21.87 1.62
C ARG A 15 16.97 20.93 1.16
N PHE A 16 16.76 20.25 0.04
CA PHE A 16 17.81 19.50 -0.66
C PHE A 16 17.77 19.82 -2.15
N GLN A 17 18.91 19.67 -2.80
CA GLN A 17 19.01 19.91 -4.25
C GLN A 17 18.32 18.77 -5.01
N ASN A 18 17.63 19.10 -6.10
CA ASN A 18 17.00 18.10 -6.98
C ASN A 18 17.99 17.06 -7.53
N SER A 19 19.27 17.43 -7.65
CA SER A 19 20.38 16.53 -8.01
C SER A 19 20.49 15.32 -7.08
N LEU A 20 20.08 15.44 -5.81
CA LEU A 20 20.04 14.34 -4.87
C LEU A 20 18.97 13.30 -5.26
N VAL A 21 17.80 13.74 -5.72
CA VAL A 21 16.75 12.83 -6.22
C VAL A 21 17.29 12.05 -7.41
N ASP A 22 17.90 12.74 -8.37
CA ASP A 22 18.43 12.12 -9.58
C ASP A 22 19.59 11.16 -9.26
N ALA A 23 20.44 11.48 -8.29
CA ALA A 23 21.50 10.59 -7.82
C ALA A 23 20.97 9.32 -7.17
N VAL A 24 19.93 9.45 -6.33
CA VAL A 24 19.28 8.31 -5.68
C VAL A 24 18.58 7.42 -6.73
N ILE A 25 17.92 8.02 -7.73
CA ILE A 25 17.33 7.27 -8.85
C ILE A 25 18.40 6.47 -9.59
N ARG A 26 19.50 7.10 -10.01
CA ARG A 26 20.61 6.40 -10.69
C ARG A 26 21.19 5.24 -9.87
N TRP A 27 21.29 5.43 -8.55
CA TRP A 27 21.74 4.37 -7.66
C TRP A 27 20.77 3.19 -7.67
N PHE A 28 19.46 3.43 -7.62
CA PHE A 28 18.46 2.37 -7.71
C PHE A 28 18.46 1.63 -9.06
N ASP A 29 18.76 2.33 -10.15
CA ASP A 29 18.88 1.69 -11.47
C ASP A 29 20.09 0.73 -11.51
N ALA A 30 21.19 1.10 -10.87
CA ALA A 30 22.39 0.27 -10.75
C ALA A 30 22.26 -0.90 -9.76
N HIS A 31 21.27 -0.90 -8.85
CA HIS A 31 21.11 -1.91 -7.80
C HIS A 31 19.74 -2.63 -7.87
N PRO A 32 19.48 -3.41 -8.93
CA PRO A 32 18.15 -3.98 -9.17
C PRO A 32 17.67 -4.98 -8.14
N LEU A 33 18.60 -5.63 -7.42
CA LEU A 33 18.29 -6.65 -6.42
C LEU A 33 17.97 -6.08 -5.03
N TRP A 34 18.12 -4.77 -4.82
CA TRP A 34 17.91 -4.13 -3.52
C TRP A 34 16.53 -4.47 -2.92
N THR A 35 15.47 -4.35 -3.73
CA THR A 35 14.10 -4.62 -3.30
C THR A 35 13.87 -6.09 -2.96
N THR A 36 14.33 -7.02 -3.81
CA THR A 36 14.18 -8.47 -3.57
C THR A 36 14.88 -8.89 -2.29
N GLN A 37 16.11 -8.40 -2.06
CA GLN A 37 16.85 -8.67 -0.83
C GLN A 37 16.13 -8.15 0.42
N GLN A 38 15.48 -6.99 0.34
CA GLN A 38 14.66 -6.46 1.43
C GLN A 38 13.41 -7.32 1.67
N LEU A 39 12.69 -7.71 0.60
CA LEU A 39 11.51 -8.57 0.70
C LEU A 39 11.86 -9.92 1.33
N GLU A 40 12.95 -10.56 0.93
CA GLU A 40 13.41 -11.81 1.54
C GLU A 40 13.73 -11.67 3.04
N ARG A 41 14.39 -10.58 3.43
CA ARG A 41 14.66 -10.30 4.86
C ARG A 41 13.36 -10.11 5.64
N THR A 42 12.38 -9.47 5.02
CA THR A 42 11.05 -9.24 5.60
C THR A 42 10.31 -10.55 5.76
N ALA A 43 10.23 -11.37 4.71
CA ALA A 43 9.61 -12.68 4.74
C ALA A 43 10.21 -13.58 5.82
N ARG A 44 11.54 -13.61 5.95
CA ARG A 44 12.22 -14.33 7.04
C ARG A 44 11.83 -13.83 8.43
N THR A 45 11.64 -12.51 8.58
CA THR A 45 11.26 -11.90 9.86
C THR A 45 9.80 -12.20 10.19
N LEU A 46 8.89 -12.07 9.22
CA LEU A 46 7.47 -12.36 9.37
C LEU A 46 7.24 -13.84 9.69
N ALA A 47 7.87 -14.76 8.95
CA ALA A 47 7.80 -16.19 9.23
C ALA A 47 8.24 -16.49 10.68
N ARG A 48 9.35 -15.87 11.13
CA ARG A 48 9.81 -16.03 12.53
C ARG A 48 8.80 -15.53 13.57
N ASN A 49 8.04 -14.48 13.26
CA ASN A 49 7.04 -13.92 14.16
C ASN A 49 5.72 -14.72 14.13
N GLU A 50 5.35 -15.31 12.99
CA GLU A 50 4.22 -16.25 12.90
C GLU A 50 4.42 -17.46 13.81
N PHE A 51 5.63 -18.01 13.87
CA PHE A 51 5.98 -19.08 14.82
C PHE A 51 5.87 -18.68 16.30
N ARG A 52 5.68 -17.38 16.61
CA ARG A 52 5.54 -16.87 17.98
C ARG A 52 4.10 -16.49 18.36
N ASP A 53 3.11 -16.69 17.48
CA ASP A 53 1.72 -16.27 17.67
C ASP A 53 1.54 -14.74 17.90
N GLU A 54 2.56 -13.94 17.59
CA GLU A 54 2.56 -12.47 17.76
C GLU A 54 2.12 -11.73 16.48
N ALA A 55 1.83 -12.46 15.39
CA ALA A 55 1.81 -11.93 14.03
C ALA A 55 0.42 -11.54 13.49
N SER A 56 -0.46 -10.97 14.31
CA SER A 56 -1.62 -10.27 13.73
C SER A 56 -1.16 -8.89 13.24
N LEU A 57 -1.19 -8.68 11.92
CA LEU A 57 -1.01 -7.35 11.34
C LEU A 57 -2.02 -6.40 11.99
N TRP A 58 -1.56 -5.47 12.80
CA TRP A 58 -2.43 -4.47 13.40
C TRP A 58 -2.79 -3.40 12.35
N ILE A 59 -4.08 -3.28 12.05
CA ILE A 59 -4.64 -2.24 11.19
C ILE A 59 -5.18 -1.12 12.08
N GLY A 60 -4.42 -0.04 12.19
CA GLY A 60 -4.76 1.13 13.01
C GLY A 60 -5.66 2.17 12.31
N PRO A 61 -6.09 3.22 13.02
CA PRO A 61 -6.80 4.35 12.40
C PRO A 61 -5.87 5.10 11.43
N PRO A 62 -6.41 5.70 10.35
CA PRO A 62 -5.59 6.43 9.41
C PRO A 62 -5.00 7.71 10.05
N PRO A 63 -3.79 8.13 9.64
CA PRO A 63 -3.10 9.29 10.20
C PRO A 63 -3.80 10.62 9.90
N THR A 64 -4.82 10.62 9.03
CA THR A 64 -5.69 11.78 8.75
C THR A 64 -6.54 12.20 9.95
N PHE A 65 -6.71 11.31 10.94
CA PHE A 65 -7.27 11.66 12.25
C PHE A 65 -6.22 12.20 13.25
N SER A 66 -4.95 12.33 12.82
CA SER A 66 -3.91 13.00 13.59
C SER A 66 -3.78 14.45 13.13
N ASN A 67 -3.94 15.40 14.06
CA ASN A 67 -3.70 16.84 13.86
C ASN A 67 -2.23 17.20 13.55
N SER A 68 -1.39 16.22 13.20
CA SER A 68 0.01 16.44 12.84
C SER A 68 0.12 16.89 11.38
N LEU A 69 0.68 18.08 11.17
CA LEU A 69 1.07 18.52 9.84
C LEU A 69 2.10 17.55 9.25
N SER A 70 1.98 17.27 7.96
CA SER A 70 3.04 16.55 7.23
C SER A 70 4.35 17.37 7.35
N PRO A 71 5.47 16.77 7.79
CA PRO A 71 6.77 17.45 7.79
C PRO A 71 7.30 17.75 6.38
N ILE A 72 6.58 17.38 5.33
CA ILE A 72 6.99 17.52 3.93
C ILE A 72 6.06 18.49 3.21
N GLU A 73 6.65 19.46 2.50
CA GLU A 73 5.93 20.44 1.69
C GLU A 73 5.18 19.79 0.50
N PRO A 74 3.93 20.19 0.20
CA PRO A 74 3.13 19.62 -0.89
C PRO A 74 3.80 19.69 -2.27
N ALA A 75 4.50 20.79 -2.58
CA ALA A 75 5.20 20.96 -3.86
C ALA A 75 6.31 19.91 -4.05
N LEU A 76 6.97 19.51 -2.96
CA LEU A 76 8.00 18.47 -3.01
C LEU A 76 7.37 17.08 -3.19
N VAL A 77 6.22 16.82 -2.56
CA VAL A 77 5.44 15.59 -2.76
C VAL A 77 5.05 15.45 -4.23
N GLU A 78 4.54 16.52 -4.82
CA GLU A 78 4.12 16.58 -6.22
C GLU A 78 5.31 16.42 -7.19
N LEU A 79 6.43 17.11 -6.93
CA LEU A 79 7.64 16.97 -7.72
C LEU A 79 8.15 15.53 -7.72
N VAL A 80 8.18 14.89 -6.55
CA VAL A 80 8.54 13.48 -6.46
C VAL A 80 7.50 12.65 -7.20
N ALA A 81 6.20 12.78 -6.95
CA ALA A 81 5.18 12.00 -7.65
C ALA A 81 5.31 12.09 -9.18
N ARG A 82 5.57 13.29 -9.73
CA ARG A 82 5.79 13.50 -11.18
C ARG A 82 7.09 12.92 -11.71
N LYS A 83 8.19 13.01 -10.94
CA LYS A 83 9.50 12.46 -11.34
C LYS A 83 9.62 10.95 -11.12
N PHE A 84 8.76 10.39 -10.27
CA PHE A 84 8.91 9.04 -9.73
C PHE A 84 7.91 8.02 -10.30
N ASP A 85 7.15 8.37 -11.33
CA ASP A 85 6.22 7.50 -12.06
C ASP A 85 6.46 7.65 -13.59
N VAL A 86 6.33 6.69 -14.52
CA VAL A 86 5.82 5.31 -14.64
C VAL A 86 6.68 4.66 -15.76
N ALA A 87 7.30 3.49 -15.58
CA ALA A 87 7.74 2.54 -16.64
C ALA A 87 8.92 1.66 -16.20
N ALA A 88 9.96 2.24 -15.58
CA ALA A 88 11.18 1.48 -15.21
C ALA A 88 10.98 0.56 -13.99
N ARG A 89 9.84 0.66 -13.30
CA ARG A 89 9.57 0.04 -12.00
C ARG A 89 8.60 -1.14 -12.03
N ASP A 90 8.14 -1.54 -13.21
CA ASP A 90 7.02 -2.46 -13.37
C ASP A 90 7.21 -3.78 -12.60
N ALA A 91 8.44 -4.33 -12.56
CA ALA A 91 8.71 -5.57 -11.83
C ALA A 91 8.90 -5.39 -10.30
N ARG A 92 9.57 -4.33 -9.85
CA ARG A 92 9.89 -4.14 -8.41
C ARG A 92 8.69 -3.67 -7.61
N ASN A 93 7.94 -2.71 -8.15
CA ASN A 93 6.70 -2.25 -7.53
C ASN A 93 5.68 -3.39 -7.49
N ARG A 94 5.68 -4.26 -8.51
CA ARG A 94 4.84 -5.46 -8.54
C ARG A 94 5.21 -6.47 -7.45
N ALA A 95 6.49 -6.80 -7.27
CA ALA A 95 6.90 -7.72 -6.21
C ALA A 95 6.57 -7.20 -4.80
N LEU A 96 6.74 -5.89 -4.55
CA LEU A 96 6.33 -5.27 -3.28
C LEU A 96 4.81 -5.23 -3.12
N GLY A 97 4.07 -4.93 -4.20
CA GLY A 97 2.61 -4.98 -4.24
C GLY A 97 2.09 -6.37 -3.89
N GLU A 98 2.55 -7.38 -4.62
CA GLU A 98 2.16 -8.79 -4.44
C GLU A 98 2.49 -9.29 -3.01
N ALA A 99 3.66 -8.94 -2.47
CA ALA A 99 4.00 -9.30 -1.10
C ALA A 99 3.08 -8.64 -0.07
N GLY A 100 2.65 -7.40 -0.31
CA GLY A 100 1.70 -6.70 0.54
C GLY A 100 0.29 -7.28 0.46
N GLU A 101 -0.20 -7.54 -0.75
CA GLU A 101 -1.47 -8.22 -0.99
C GLU A 101 -1.51 -9.59 -0.30
N GLY A 102 -0.43 -10.38 -0.43
CA GLY A 102 -0.30 -11.66 0.27
C GLY A 102 -0.36 -11.54 1.80
N LEU A 103 0.26 -10.51 2.38
CA LEU A 103 0.19 -10.24 3.82
C LEU A 103 -1.23 -9.89 4.27
N VAL A 104 -1.95 -9.04 3.52
CA VAL A 104 -3.35 -8.70 3.83
C VAL A 104 -4.25 -9.92 3.68
N LEU A 105 -4.07 -10.73 2.64
CA LEU A 105 -4.84 -11.95 2.43
C LEU A 105 -4.69 -12.93 3.62
N ALA A 106 -3.46 -13.14 4.09
CA ALA A 106 -3.18 -13.97 5.26
C ALA A 106 -3.83 -13.39 6.52
N HIS A 107 -3.73 -12.08 6.73
CA HIS A 107 -4.37 -11.39 7.84
C HIS A 107 -5.89 -11.57 7.84
N GLU A 108 -6.57 -11.33 6.72
CA GLU A 108 -8.02 -11.45 6.60
C GLU A 108 -8.51 -12.87 6.90
N ARG A 109 -7.81 -13.89 6.36
CA ARG A 109 -8.10 -15.30 6.67
C ARG A 109 -7.94 -15.57 8.16
N ASN A 110 -6.81 -15.18 8.75
CA ASN A 110 -6.53 -15.45 10.16
C ASN A 110 -7.51 -14.73 11.10
N THR A 111 -7.91 -13.50 10.77
CA THR A 111 -8.93 -12.75 11.51
C THR A 111 -10.28 -13.46 11.50
N LEU A 112 -10.72 -13.98 10.34
CA LEU A 112 -11.96 -14.75 10.25
C LEU A 112 -11.87 -16.09 11.01
N ARG A 113 -10.73 -16.79 10.94
CA ARG A 113 -10.51 -18.02 11.72
C ARG A 113 -10.55 -17.77 13.22
N ALA A 114 -9.89 -16.71 13.67
CA ALA A 114 -9.90 -16.30 15.08
C ALA A 114 -11.31 -15.93 15.57
N ALA A 115 -12.19 -15.46 14.67
CA ALA A 115 -13.60 -15.22 14.95
C ALA A 115 -14.49 -16.47 14.84
N GLY A 116 -13.92 -17.66 14.61
CA GLY A 116 -14.65 -18.92 14.43
C GLY A 116 -15.33 -19.09 13.06
N GLN A 117 -15.02 -18.22 12.10
CA GLN A 117 -15.65 -18.17 10.78
C GLN A 117 -14.84 -18.93 9.71
N GLU A 118 -14.57 -20.21 9.95
CA GLU A 118 -13.71 -21.03 9.06
C GLU A 118 -14.23 -21.10 7.62
N THR A 119 -15.54 -21.23 7.43
CA THR A 119 -16.15 -21.27 6.10
C THR A 119 -15.97 -19.95 5.35
N LEU A 120 -16.01 -18.81 6.04
CA LEU A 120 -15.75 -17.50 5.43
C LEU A 120 -14.25 -17.33 5.13
N ALA A 121 -13.37 -17.73 6.05
CA ALA A 121 -11.92 -17.69 5.86
C ALA A 121 -11.48 -18.48 4.61
N ALA A 122 -12.09 -19.64 4.36
CA ALA A 122 -11.83 -20.46 3.17
C ALA A 122 -12.30 -19.79 1.85
N ARG A 123 -13.23 -18.85 1.92
CA ARG A 123 -13.79 -18.13 0.77
C ARG A 123 -13.08 -16.82 0.44
N VAL A 124 -12.09 -16.40 1.24
CA VAL A 124 -11.29 -15.19 0.96
C VAL A 124 -10.42 -15.44 -0.28
N ARG A 125 -10.52 -14.55 -1.27
CA ARG A 125 -9.87 -14.68 -2.60
C ARG A 125 -8.94 -13.51 -2.92
N TRP A 126 -7.91 -13.81 -3.70
CA TRP A 126 -6.99 -12.81 -4.26
C TRP A 126 -7.42 -12.46 -5.67
N VAL A 127 -8.35 -11.53 -5.79
CA VAL A 127 -9.06 -11.21 -7.03
C VAL A 127 -8.14 -10.62 -8.09
N SER A 128 -7.26 -9.67 -7.75
CA SER A 128 -6.34 -9.08 -8.74
C SER A 128 -5.38 -10.09 -9.36
N ARG A 129 -5.04 -11.16 -8.62
CA ARG A 129 -4.19 -12.27 -9.09
C ARG A 129 -4.97 -13.35 -9.85
N GLU A 130 -6.19 -13.65 -9.41
CA GLU A 130 -7.01 -14.75 -9.97
C GLU A 130 -7.83 -14.31 -11.19
N ASP A 131 -8.44 -13.12 -11.12
CA ASP A 131 -9.44 -12.62 -12.08
C ASP A 131 -8.91 -11.39 -12.87
N GLY A 132 -7.78 -10.80 -12.45
CA GLY A 132 -7.18 -9.61 -13.03
C GLY A 132 -7.57 -8.29 -12.33
N ASP A 133 -7.00 -7.17 -12.78
CA ASP A 133 -7.12 -5.84 -12.16
C ASP A 133 -8.45 -5.11 -12.46
N GLY A 134 -9.31 -5.68 -13.30
CA GLY A 134 -10.56 -5.07 -13.76
C GLY A 134 -11.62 -4.86 -12.68
N ALA A 135 -11.50 -5.53 -11.52
CA ALA A 135 -12.48 -5.43 -10.43
C ALA A 135 -12.36 -4.12 -9.62
N GLY A 136 -11.20 -3.46 -9.64
CA GLY A 136 -10.92 -2.26 -8.84
C GLY A 136 -10.70 -2.51 -7.35
N PHE A 137 -10.32 -3.74 -6.99
CA PHE A 137 -9.85 -4.15 -5.66
C PHE A 137 -9.00 -5.43 -5.77
N ASP A 138 -8.13 -5.66 -4.81
CA ASP A 138 -7.20 -6.80 -4.80
C ASP A 138 -7.77 -8.05 -4.13
N ILE A 139 -8.49 -7.88 -3.02
CA ILE A 139 -8.93 -8.99 -2.15
C ILE A 139 -10.43 -8.91 -1.91
N ALA A 140 -11.11 -10.05 -2.12
CA ALA A 140 -12.48 -10.26 -1.68
C ALA A 140 -12.47 -11.03 -0.36
N SER A 141 -12.95 -10.39 0.71
CA SER A 141 -13.01 -10.89 2.08
C SER A 141 -14.43 -10.73 2.65
N PHE A 142 -14.56 -10.99 3.96
CA PHE A 142 -15.80 -10.89 4.70
C PHE A 142 -15.55 -10.25 6.07
N GLU A 143 -16.54 -9.53 6.57
CA GLU A 143 -16.65 -9.22 8.00
C GLU A 143 -17.07 -10.49 8.77
N ALA A 144 -16.86 -10.50 10.10
CA ALA A 144 -17.22 -11.65 10.94
C ALA A 144 -18.73 -11.99 10.94
N ASP A 145 -19.58 -11.02 10.57
CA ASP A 145 -21.03 -11.19 10.39
C ASP A 145 -21.42 -11.69 8.98
N GLY A 146 -20.44 -11.94 8.11
CA GLY A 146 -20.64 -12.45 6.76
C GLY A 146 -20.88 -11.40 5.69
N ARG A 147 -20.95 -10.10 6.04
CA ARG A 147 -20.99 -9.05 5.01
C ARG A 147 -19.72 -9.06 4.17
N SER A 148 -19.86 -8.85 2.88
CA SER A 148 -18.70 -8.74 1.97
C SER A 148 -17.79 -7.59 2.41
N ARG A 149 -16.49 -7.75 2.17
CA ARG A 149 -15.44 -6.77 2.43
C ARG A 149 -14.48 -6.77 1.24
N LEU A 150 -14.46 -5.71 0.46
CA LEU A 150 -13.62 -5.55 -0.74
C LEU A 150 -12.42 -4.70 -0.36
N ILE A 151 -11.21 -5.16 -0.66
CA ILE A 151 -9.98 -4.52 -0.16
C ILE A 151 -9.03 -4.23 -1.31
N GLU A 152 -8.67 -2.96 -1.43
CA GLU A 152 -7.57 -2.45 -2.25
C GLU A 152 -6.33 -2.26 -1.38
N VAL A 153 -5.20 -2.83 -1.79
CA VAL A 153 -3.96 -2.85 -1.00
C VAL A 153 -2.93 -1.92 -1.63
N LYS A 154 -2.43 -0.96 -0.86
CA LYS A 154 -1.31 -0.11 -1.31
C LYS A 154 -0.12 -0.30 -0.38
N THR A 155 1.02 -0.69 -0.93
CA THR A 155 2.20 -1.06 -0.14
C THR A 155 3.38 -0.13 -0.37
N THR A 156 4.09 0.24 0.69
CA THR A 156 5.34 1.02 0.60
C THR A 156 6.34 0.64 1.69
N ASN A 157 7.64 0.77 1.41
CA ASN A 157 8.68 0.72 2.46
C ASN A 157 8.87 2.08 3.15
N GLY A 158 8.23 3.13 2.64
CA GLY A 158 8.25 4.45 3.25
C GLY A 158 7.39 4.55 4.50
N TRP A 159 7.32 5.77 5.04
CA TRP A 159 6.44 6.16 6.14
C TRP A 159 4.96 6.20 5.74
N GLU A 160 4.07 6.29 6.74
CA GLU A 160 2.61 6.21 6.62
C GLU A 160 1.96 7.22 5.64
N ARG A 161 2.57 8.41 5.45
CA ARG A 161 2.09 9.45 4.52
C ARG A 161 2.81 9.45 3.16
N THR A 162 3.52 8.38 2.82
CA THR A 162 4.11 8.26 1.47
C THR A 162 3.00 8.35 0.42
N PRO A 163 3.15 9.14 -0.65
CA PRO A 163 2.17 9.21 -1.73
C PRO A 163 1.94 7.84 -2.40
N PHE A 164 0.79 7.69 -3.06
CA PHE A 164 0.44 6.51 -3.82
C PHE A 164 -0.56 6.84 -4.92
N HIS A 165 -0.60 5.99 -5.92
CA HIS A 165 -1.53 6.11 -7.03
C HIS A 165 -2.81 5.36 -6.73
N ILE A 166 -3.94 5.94 -7.18
CA ILE A 166 -5.24 5.28 -7.21
C ILE A 166 -5.72 5.34 -8.65
N THR A 167 -6.11 4.20 -9.21
CA THR A 167 -6.58 4.13 -10.60
C THR A 167 -8.03 4.59 -10.74
N ARG A 168 -8.46 4.86 -11.98
CA ARG A 168 -9.86 5.17 -12.26
C ARG A 168 -10.78 4.02 -11.89
N THR A 169 -10.36 2.78 -12.16
CA THR A 169 -11.13 1.57 -11.85
C THR A 169 -11.30 1.39 -10.35
N GLU A 170 -10.23 1.58 -9.57
CA GLU A 170 -10.28 1.56 -8.10
C GLU A 170 -11.21 2.64 -7.54
N MET A 171 -11.12 3.87 -8.08
CA MET A 171 -11.98 4.97 -7.65
C MET A 171 -13.46 4.65 -7.92
N ALA A 172 -13.78 4.14 -9.12
CA ALA A 172 -15.13 3.76 -9.49
C ALA A 172 -15.67 2.61 -8.62
N ALA A 173 -14.82 1.62 -8.31
CA ALA A 173 -15.17 0.52 -7.42
C ALA A 173 -15.44 1.01 -5.99
N ALA A 174 -14.59 1.90 -5.46
CA ALA A 174 -14.76 2.53 -4.15
C ALA A 174 -16.07 3.33 -4.05
N ASP A 175 -16.42 4.06 -5.10
CA ASP A 175 -17.67 4.83 -5.18
C ASP A 175 -18.92 3.95 -5.33
N THR A 176 -18.79 2.81 -6.02
CA THR A 176 -19.90 1.85 -6.21
C THR A 176 -20.17 1.05 -4.94
N HIS A 177 -19.12 0.71 -4.20
CA HIS A 177 -19.15 -0.23 -3.07
C HIS A 177 -18.82 0.47 -1.73
N ARG A 178 -19.38 1.67 -1.49
CA ARG A 178 -18.98 2.53 -0.36
C ARG A 178 -19.07 1.88 1.01
N ASP A 179 -20.06 1.01 1.21
CA ASP A 179 -20.33 0.39 2.51
C ASP A 179 -19.34 -0.72 2.87
N ASN A 180 -18.70 -1.32 1.87
CA ASN A 180 -17.87 -2.51 2.03
C ASN A 180 -16.52 -2.47 1.29
N TRP A 181 -16.17 -1.38 0.61
CA TRP A 181 -14.86 -1.19 0.01
C TRP A 181 -13.90 -0.50 0.97
N HIS A 182 -12.65 -0.96 0.98
CA HIS A 182 -11.61 -0.53 1.90
C HIS A 182 -10.29 -0.34 1.18
N LEU A 183 -9.63 0.79 1.42
CA LEU A 183 -8.22 0.96 1.12
C LEU A 183 -7.40 0.54 2.34
N VAL A 184 -6.55 -0.47 2.20
CA VAL A 184 -5.57 -0.86 3.23
C VAL A 184 -4.18 -0.38 2.80
N ARG A 185 -3.62 0.53 3.59
CA ARG A 185 -2.28 1.10 3.35
C ARG A 185 -1.25 0.39 4.23
N LEU A 186 -0.40 -0.42 3.60
CA LEU A 186 0.78 -1.00 4.23
C LEU A 186 1.98 -0.05 4.08
N TRP A 187 2.68 0.19 5.19
CA TRP A 187 3.86 1.04 5.23
C TRP A 187 4.94 0.45 6.15
N ASN A 188 6.17 0.96 6.02
CA ASN A 188 7.37 0.41 6.67
C ASN A 188 7.53 -1.12 6.43
N PHE A 189 7.07 -1.60 5.27
CA PHE A 189 6.89 -3.03 4.99
C PHE A 189 8.19 -3.82 5.18
N ALA A 190 9.31 -3.32 4.66
CA ALA A 190 10.58 -4.05 4.72
C ALA A 190 11.18 -4.25 6.13
N ARG A 191 10.68 -3.55 7.16
CA ARG A 191 11.24 -3.58 8.52
C ARG A 191 10.24 -4.10 9.54
N SER A 192 9.09 -3.45 9.61
CA SER A 192 8.01 -3.75 10.53
C SER A 192 6.74 -3.27 9.85
N PRO A 193 6.07 -4.14 9.07
CA PRO A 193 4.83 -3.80 8.40
C PRO A 193 3.81 -3.22 9.38
N ARG A 194 3.29 -2.06 9.03
CA ARG A 194 2.20 -1.40 9.75
C ARG A 194 1.10 -1.08 8.75
N ALA A 195 -0.15 -1.15 9.21
CA ALA A 195 -1.30 -0.89 8.37
C ALA A 195 -2.23 0.14 8.97
N PHE A 196 -2.96 0.82 8.10
CA PHE A 196 -4.21 1.50 8.43
C PHE A 196 -5.21 1.29 7.31
N SER A 197 -6.50 1.50 7.60
CA SER A 197 -7.58 1.40 6.61
C SER A 197 -8.32 2.72 6.44
N ILE A 198 -8.72 3.02 5.21
CA ILE A 198 -9.58 4.15 4.84
C ILE A 198 -10.84 3.59 4.16
N ARG A 199 -12.01 4.12 4.53
CA ARG A 199 -13.28 3.84 3.85
C ARG A 199 -13.64 5.01 2.92
N PRO A 200 -14.38 4.76 1.84
CA PRO A 200 -14.96 5.82 1.02
C PRO A 200 -15.91 6.73 1.83
N PRO A 201 -16.15 7.98 1.38
CA PRO A 201 -15.56 8.60 0.19
C PRO A 201 -14.09 8.98 0.41
N LEU A 202 -13.22 8.75 -0.57
CA LEU A 202 -11.76 8.86 -0.37
C LEU A 202 -11.26 10.30 -0.24
N ASP A 203 -11.93 11.24 -0.89
CA ASP A 203 -11.58 12.66 -0.96
C ASP A 203 -11.64 13.38 0.41
N VAL A 204 -12.38 12.83 1.39
CA VAL A 204 -12.38 13.35 2.77
C VAL A 204 -11.12 12.95 3.55
N HIS A 205 -10.38 11.95 3.06
CA HIS A 205 -9.21 11.40 3.72
C HIS A 205 -7.91 11.67 2.95
N VAL A 206 -7.96 11.80 1.62
CA VAL A 206 -6.75 11.99 0.80
C VAL A 206 -6.93 13.11 -0.21
N GLN A 207 -5.83 13.83 -0.47
CA GLN A 207 -5.79 14.79 -1.57
C GLN A 207 -5.54 14.05 -2.89
N LEU A 208 -6.48 14.14 -3.82
CA LEU A 208 -6.38 13.53 -5.14
C LEU A 208 -5.81 14.55 -6.14
N THR A 209 -4.70 14.19 -6.80
CA THR A 209 -4.09 14.99 -7.87
C THR A 209 -4.10 14.15 -9.16
N PRO A 210 -4.68 14.64 -10.27
CA PRO A 210 -4.67 13.91 -11.54
C PRO A 210 -3.24 13.71 -12.06
N THR A 211 -2.85 12.46 -12.32
CA THR A 211 -1.51 12.13 -12.84
C THR A 211 -1.52 11.67 -14.30
N THR A 212 -2.54 10.92 -14.72
CA THR A 212 -2.61 10.28 -16.05
C THR A 212 -3.97 10.54 -16.70
N PHE A 213 -3.96 10.87 -17.98
CA PHE A 213 -5.17 11.08 -18.79
C PHE A 213 -5.15 10.12 -19.99
N LEU A 214 -6.28 9.48 -20.27
CA LEU A 214 -6.50 8.73 -21.50
C LEU A 214 -7.18 9.66 -22.51
N ALA A 215 -6.63 9.76 -23.72
CA ALA A 215 -7.23 10.49 -24.83
C ALA A 215 -7.66 9.52 -25.93
N SER A 216 -8.85 9.74 -26.50
CA SER A 216 -9.35 9.03 -27.68
C SER A 216 -9.81 10.05 -28.71
N LEU A 217 -9.55 9.77 -29.99
CA LEU A 217 -10.08 10.59 -31.09
C LEU A 217 -11.58 10.33 -31.24
N HIS A 218 -12.33 11.41 -31.49
CA HIS A 218 -13.75 11.36 -31.85
C HIS A 218 -13.92 11.20 -33.35
#